data_AF-A0A7D7ZMX8-F1
#
_entry.id   AF-A0A7D7ZMX8-F1
#
_cell.length_a   1.000
_cell.length_b   1.000
_cell.length_c   1.000
_cell.angle_alpha   90.00
_cell.angle_beta   90.00
_cell.angle_gamma   90.00
#
_symmetry.space_group_name_H-M   'P 1'
#
loop_
_entity.id
_entity.type
_entity.pdbx_description
1 polymer ?
#
loop_
_entity_poly.entity_id
_entity_poly.type
_entity_poly.pdbx_seq_one_letter_code
_entity_poly.pdbx_strand_id
1 'polypeptide(L)' 'MSNQNPVINNAIQANMNAMRDMLEKAATLAQEGCGYMDEGNRNAAIGSIIDLDRLLGDAKALHEASLALHRQ' A
#
# COMPACT_ATOMS: atom_id res chain seq x y z
N MET A 1 -15.63 9.07 -27.45
CA MET A 1 -15.26 9.71 -26.17
C MET A 1 -15.94 8.89 -25.08
N SER A 2 -15.21 8.11 -24.29
CA SER A 2 -15.81 7.34 -23.19
C SER A 2 -16.38 8.33 -22.19
N ASN A 3 -17.69 8.31 -21.98
CA ASN A 3 -18.37 9.09 -20.97
C ASN A 3 -17.98 8.48 -19.61
N GLN A 4 -16.85 8.92 -19.04
CA GLN A 4 -16.33 8.35 -17.81
C GLN A 4 -17.31 8.64 -16.67
N ASN A 5 -17.77 7.59 -15.98
CA ASN A 5 -18.67 7.74 -14.84
C ASN A 5 -17.93 8.46 -13.70
N PRO A 6 -18.36 9.68 -13.30
CA PRO A 6 -17.65 10.46 -12.28
C PRO A 6 -17.59 9.73 -10.93
N VAL A 7 -18.54 8.84 -10.64
CA VAL A 7 -18.51 8.00 -9.43
C VAL A 7 -17.37 6.99 -9.49
N ILE A 8 -17.17 6.33 -10.64
CA ILE A 8 -16.08 5.37 -10.84
C ILE A 8 -14.72 6.08 -10.75
N ASN A 9 -14.58 7.24 -11.40
CA ASN A 9 -13.34 8.02 -11.33
C ASN A 9 -12.99 8.44 -9.90
N ASN A 10 -13.99 8.91 -9.13
CA ASN A 10 -13.79 9.27 -7.72
C ASN A 10 -13.38 8.07 -6.87
N ALA A 11 -13.98 6.90 -7.10
CA ALA A 11 -13.62 5.66 -6.38
C ALA A 11 -12.18 5.21 -6.72
N ILE A 12 -11.79 5.25 -8.00
CA ILE A 12 -10.42 4.95 -8.44
C ILE A 12 -9.42 5.93 -7.78
N GLN A 13 -9.71 7.23 -7.80
CA GLN A 13 -8.86 8.23 -7.17
C GLN A 13 -8.71 8.00 -5.65
N ALA A 14 -9.81 7.66 -4.96
CA ALA A 14 -9.78 7.36 -3.53
C ALA A 14 -8.91 6.12 -3.24
N ASN A 15 -9.04 5.05 -4.03
CA ASN A 15 -8.20 3.87 -3.91
C ASN A 15 -6.72 4.20 -4.15
N MET A 16 -6.41 4.99 -5.18
CA MET A 16 -5.04 5.40 -5.48
C MET A 16 -4.41 6.22 -4.35
N ASN A 17 -5.16 7.17 -3.77
CA ASN A 17 -4.69 7.96 -2.63
C ASN A 17 -4.45 7.07 -1.41
N ALA A 18 -5.40 6.21 -1.05
CA ALA A 18 -5.24 5.29 0.07
C ALA A 18 -4.06 4.33 -0.14
N MET A 19 -3.89 3.81 -1.36
CA MET A 19 -2.78 2.93 -1.71
C MET A 19 -1.43 3.64 -1.58
N ARG A 20 -1.31 4.90 -2.05
CA ARG A 20 -0.10 5.71 -1.88
C ARG A 20 0.23 5.85 -0.39
N ASP A 21 -0.74 6.23 0.43
CA ASP A 21 -0.51 6.44 1.86
C ASP A 21 -0.08 5.15 2.57
N MET A 22 -0.58 3.98 2.14
CA MET A 22 -0.13 2.67 2.65
C MET A 22 1.29 2.33 2.19
N LEU A 23 1.63 2.60 0.92
CA LEU A 23 2.96 2.35 0.38
C LEU A 23 4.03 3.27 1.00
N GLU A 24 3.69 4.51 1.32
CA GLU A 24 4.57 5.42 2.05
C GLU A 24 4.88 4.88 3.46
N LYS A 25 3.86 4.42 4.19
CA LYS A 25 4.04 3.77 5.49
C LYS A 25 4.84 2.47 5.39
N ALA A 26 4.59 1.67 4.36
CA ALA A 26 5.33 0.45 4.08
C ALA A 26 6.82 0.74 3.85
N ALA A 27 7.14 1.79 3.09
CA ALA A 27 8.51 2.22 2.87
C ALA A 27 9.19 2.65 4.19
N THR A 28 8.48 3.38 5.06
CA THR A 28 9.00 3.74 6.39
C THR A 28 9.31 2.51 7.24
N LEU A 29 8.40 1.54 7.33
CA LEU A 29 8.63 0.30 8.09
C LEU A 29 9.79 -0.53 7.52
N ALA A 30 9.93 -0.58 6.20
CA ALA A 30 11.06 -1.25 5.56
C ALA A 30 12.39 -0.56 5.95
N GLN A 31 12.41 0.77 5.97
CA GLN A 31 13.58 1.53 6.40
C GLN A 31 13.92 1.28 7.87
N GLU A 32 12.92 1.29 8.76
CA GLU A 32 13.10 0.96 10.19
C GLU A 32 13.64 -0.46 10.38
N GLY A 33 13.07 -1.44 9.67
CA GLY A 33 13.52 -2.82 9.71
C GLY A 33 15.00 -2.99 9.30
N CYS A 34 15.43 -2.26 8.27
CA CYS A 34 16.85 -2.20 7.88
C CYS A 34 17.71 -1.60 9.01
N GLY A 35 17.28 -0.47 9.60
CA GLY A 35 17.99 0.14 10.73
C GLY A 35 18.14 -0.81 11.93
N TYR A 36 17.08 -1.52 12.30
CA TYR A 36 17.13 -2.53 13.35
C TYR A 36 18.08 -3.68 13.03
N MET A 37 18.18 -4.10 11.76
CA MET A 37 19.16 -5.12 11.35
C MET A 37 20.59 -4.62 11.48
N ASP A 38 20.86 -3.39 11.06
CA ASP A 38 22.19 -2.77 11.17
C ASP A 38 22.64 -2.63 12.64
N GLU A 39 21.69 -2.40 13.54
CA GLU A 39 21.90 -2.34 15.00
C GLU A 39 21.97 -3.73 15.68
N GLY A 40 21.80 -4.82 14.93
CA GLY A 40 21.76 -6.18 15.47
C GLY A 40 20.48 -6.53 16.23
N ASN A 41 19.45 -5.69 16.18
CA ASN A 41 18.15 -5.89 16.82
C ASN A 41 17.18 -6.67 15.91
N ARG A 42 17.50 -7.95 15.68
CA ARG A 42 16.74 -8.84 14.79
C ARG A 42 15.24 -8.90 15.14
N ASN A 43 14.88 -8.92 16.42
CA ASN A 43 13.48 -9.08 16.81
C ASN A 43 12.64 -7.85 16.39
N ALA A 44 13.18 -6.64 16.55
CA ALA A 44 12.52 -5.43 16.09
C ALA A 44 12.41 -5.42 14.55
N ALA A 45 13.47 -5.81 13.84
CA ALA A 45 13.44 -5.92 12.38
C ALA A 45 12.37 -6.89 11.86
N ILE A 46 12.21 -8.06 12.49
CA ILE A 46 11.16 -9.03 12.14
C ILE A 46 9.78 -8.45 12.42
N GLY A 47 9.61 -7.70 13.52
CA GLY A 47 8.38 -6.96 13.80
C GLY A 47 8.00 -6.02 12.64
N SER A 48 8.95 -5.20 12.18
CA SER A 48 8.74 -4.31 11.03
C SER A 48 8.36 -5.04 9.74
N ILE A 49 8.94 -6.22 9.48
CA ILE A 49 8.59 -7.05 8.31
C ILE A 49 7.17 -7.61 8.40
N ILE A 50 6.72 -8.02 9.60
CA ILE A 50 5.35 -8.52 9.80
C ILE A 50 4.33 -7.41 9.55
N ASP A 51 4.58 -6.21 10.08
CA ASP A 51 3.70 -5.07 9.85
C ASP A 51 3.70 -4.62 8.38
N LEU A 52 4.85 -4.72 7.71
CA LEU A 52 5.00 -4.46 6.29
C LEU A 52 4.13 -5.40 5.43
N ASP A 53 4.12 -6.71 5.72
CA ASP A 53 3.33 -7.69 4.97
C ASP A 53 1.83 -7.32 4.93
N ARG A 54 1.30 -6.88 6.08
CA ARG A 54 -0.09 -6.40 6.18
C ARG A 54 -0.36 -5.21 5.27
N LEU A 55 0.51 -4.19 5.28
CA LEU A 55 0.34 -3.00 4.44
C LEU A 55 0.43 -3.30 2.95
N LEU A 56 1.32 -4.23 2.56
CA LEU A 56 1.45 -4.67 1.17
C LEU A 56 0.20 -5.41 0.69
N GLY A 57 -0.41 -6.24 1.56
CA GLY A 57 -1.70 -6.89 1.30
C GLY A 57 -2.81 -5.87 1.04
N ASP A 58 -2.94 -4.87 1.91
CA ASP A 58 -3.94 -3.80 1.79
C ASP A 58 -3.72 -2.96 0.51
N ALA A 59 -2.48 -2.57 0.22
CA ALA A 59 -2.13 -1.82 -0.98
C ALA A 59 -2.45 -2.60 -2.26
N LYS A 60 -2.16 -3.91 -2.29
CA LYS A 60 -2.50 -4.78 -3.42
C LYS A 60 -4.01 -4.89 -3.63
N ALA A 61 -4.79 -5.01 -2.56
CA ALA A 61 -6.25 -5.06 -2.65
C ALA A 61 -6.83 -3.77 -3.29
N LEU A 62 -6.30 -2.60 -2.92
CA LEU A 62 -6.70 -1.30 -3.51
C LEU A 62 -6.31 -1.19 -4.98
N HIS A 63 -5.14 -1.70 -5.36
CA HIS A 63 -4.71 -1.79 -6.75
C HIS A 63 -5.67 -2.66 -7.58
N GLU A 64 -5.98 -3.86 -7.10
CA GLU A 64 -6.89 -4.79 -7.77
C GLU A 64 -8.32 -4.22 -7.88
N ALA A 65 -8.82 -3.56 -6.83
CA ALA A 65 -10.12 -2.88 -6.85
C ALA A 65 -10.16 -1.76 -7.90
N SER A 66 -9.08 -0.96 -8.02
CA SER A 66 -8.97 0.10 -9.02
C SER A 66 -8.99 -0.45 -10.45
N LEU A 67 -8.29 -1.56 -10.71
CA LEU A 67 -8.32 -2.24 -12.00
C LEU A 67 -9.70 -2.83 -12.32
N ALA A 68 -10.39 -3.39 -11.33
CA ALA A 68 -11.73 -3.91 -11.50
C ALA A 68 -12.72 -2.79 -11.88
N LEU A 69 -12.66 -1.64 -11.19
CA LEU A 69 -13.48 -0.47 -11.49
C LEU A 69 -13.22 0.11 -12.87
N HIS A 70 -11.96 0.15 -13.31
CA HIS A 70 -11.60 0.63 -14.65
C HIS A 70 -12.15 -0.25 -15.79
N ARG A 71 -12.34 -1.55 -15.53
CA ARG A 71 -12.83 -2.53 -16.51
C ARG A 71 -14.36 -2.55 -16.65
N GLN A 72 -15.09 -1.81 -15.80
CA GLN A 72 -16.55 -1.65 -15.88
C GLN A 72 -16.92 -0.57 -16.89
#